data_AF-A0A528LWT3-F1
#
_entry.id   AF-A0A528LWT3-F1
#
_cell.length_a   1.000
_cell.length_b   1.000
_cell.length_c   1.000
_cell.angle_alpha   90.00
_cell.angle_beta   90.00
_cell.angle_gamma   90.00
#
_symmetry.space_group_name_H-M   'P 1'
#
loop_
_entity.id
_entity.type
_entity.pdbx_description
1 polymer ?
#
loop_
_entity_poly.entity_id
_entity_poly.type
_entity_poly.pdbx_seq_one_letter_code
_entity_poly.pdbx_strand_id
1 'polypeptide(L)'
;MTETSTNRVDWRALWASGDLARFCFISLGILLHATNETMVATVMPAMVGELAGVQLVGWSLAIYELGAIVAGAAAGRLVSYVALRTNMVVAALLYA
;
A
#
# COMPACT_ATOMS: atom_id res chain seq x y z
N MET A 1 -19.51 -36.15 5.37
CA MET A 1 -20.28 -34.91 5.58
C MET A 1 -19.37 -33.98 6.36
N THR A 2 -18.60 -33.14 5.65
CA THR A 2 -17.54 -32.30 6.24
C THR A 2 -18.19 -31.02 6.75
N GLU A 3 -18.22 -30.83 8.06
CA GLU A 3 -18.73 -29.62 8.69
C GLU A 3 -17.83 -28.43 8.33
N THR A 4 -18.31 -27.56 7.45
CA THR A 4 -17.71 -26.24 7.24
C THR A 4 -18.01 -25.42 8.49
N SER A 5 -17.12 -25.46 9.47
CA SER A 5 -17.15 -24.55 10.62
C SER A 5 -17.14 -23.12 10.08
N THR A 6 -18.28 -22.45 10.12
CA THR A 6 -18.39 -21.04 9.80
C THR A 6 -17.55 -20.27 10.80
N ASN A 7 -16.34 -19.90 10.40
CA ASN A 7 -15.45 -19.04 11.17
C ASN A 7 -16.13 -17.65 11.27
N ARG A 8 -17.03 -17.51 12.23
CA ARG A 8 -17.69 -16.24 12.54
C ARG A 8 -16.61 -15.32 13.06
N VAL A 9 -16.22 -14.35 12.23
CA VAL A 9 -15.32 -13.27 12.62
C VAL A 9 -15.88 -12.60 13.86
N ASP A 10 -15.21 -12.81 15.00
CA ASP A 10 -15.60 -12.23 16.27
C ASP A 10 -14.85 -10.92 16.48
N TRP A 11 -15.52 -9.81 16.19
CA TRP A 11 -14.98 -8.46 16.33
C TRP A 11 -14.47 -8.16 17.74
N ARG A 12 -15.09 -8.77 18.76
CA ARG A 12 -14.66 -8.61 20.16
C ARG A 12 -13.34 -9.33 20.41
N ALA A 13 -13.13 -10.49 19.80
CA ALA A 13 -11.87 -11.23 19.90
C ALA A 13 -10.72 -10.47 19.20
N LEU A 14 -10.98 -9.82 18.07
CA LEU A 14 -9.99 -9.00 17.35
C LEU A 14 -9.59 -7.73 18.13
N TRP A 15 -10.53 -7.14 18.86
CA TRP A 15 -10.25 -6.02 19.77
C TRP A 15 -9.40 -6.49 20.96
N ALA A 16 -9.74 -7.64 21.56
CA ALA A 16 -9.02 -8.20 22.69
C ALA A 16 -7.61 -8.68 22.33
N SER A 17 -7.38 -9.18 21.10
CA SER A 17 -6.06 -9.59 20.62
C SER A 17 -5.15 -8.39 20.25
N GLY A 18 -5.72 -7.20 20.12
CA GLY A 18 -5.02 -5.98 19.67
C GLY A 18 -4.74 -5.94 18.17
N ASP A 19 -5.20 -6.94 17.41
CA ASP A 19 -4.94 -7.00 15.98
C ASP A 19 -5.74 -5.96 15.21
N LEU A 20 -6.93 -5.57 15.69
CA LEU A 20 -7.67 -4.48 15.07
C LEU A 20 -6.92 -3.14 15.18
N ALA A 21 -6.29 -2.86 16.32
CA ALA A 21 -5.51 -1.64 16.49
C ALA A 21 -4.30 -1.61 15.54
N ARG A 22 -3.59 -2.74 15.40
CA ARG A 22 -2.50 -2.89 14.41
C ARG A 22 -2.99 -2.71 12.98
N PHE A 23 -4.12 -3.31 12.65
CA PHE A 23 -4.75 -3.17 11.33
C PHE A 23 -5.12 -1.71 11.03
N CYS A 24 -5.79 -1.03 11.95
CA CYS A 24 -6.14 0.39 11.81
C CYS A 24 -4.90 1.27 11.66
N PHE A 25 -3.84 1.00 12.43
CA PHE A 25 -2.58 1.75 12.35
C PHE A 25 -1.92 1.59 10.97
N ILE A 26 -1.82 0.36 10.46
CA ILE A 26 -1.29 0.10 9.11
C ILE A 26 -2.18 0.79 8.06
N SER A 27 -3.51 0.67 8.17
CA SER A 27 -4.46 1.27 7.24
C SER A 27 -4.37 2.80 7.23
N LEU A 28 -4.16 3.43 8.39
CA LEU A 28 -3.98 4.87 8.50
C LEU A 28 -2.68 5.32 7.81
N GLY A 29 -1.59 4.57 7.96
CA GLY A 29 -0.34 4.83 7.25
C GLY A 29 -0.50 4.76 5.73
N ILE A 30 -1.19 3.73 5.24
CA ILE A 30 -1.52 3.58 3.81
C ILE A 30 -2.38 4.74 3.32
N LEU A 31 -3.40 5.14 4.10
CA LEU A 31 -4.27 6.27 3.77
C LEU A 31 -3.49 7.58 3.67
N LEU A 32 -2.60 7.84 4.63
CA LEU A 32 -1.78 9.05 4.65
C LEU A 32 -0.85 9.09 3.43
N HIS A 33 -0.22 7.96 3.09
CA HIS A 33 0.62 7.82 1.90
C HIS A 33 -0.17 8.10 0.61
N ALA A 34 -1.34 7.47 0.44
CA ALA A 34 -2.18 7.66 -0.74
C ALA A 34 -2.70 9.11 -0.86
N THR A 35 -3.00 9.76 0.26
CA THR A 35 -3.40 11.17 0.30
C THR A 35 -2.26 12.07 -0.19
N ASN A 36 -1.04 11.81 0.26
CA ASN A 36 0.14 12.55 -0.20
C ASN A 36 0.35 12.39 -1.71
N GLU A 37 0.23 11.17 -2.24
CA GLU A 37 0.35 10.92 -3.67
C GLU A 37 -0.72 11.68 -4.48
N THR A 38 -1.97 11.65 -4.02
CA THR A 38 -3.08 12.39 -4.64
C THR A 38 -2.82 13.89 -4.65
N MET A 39 -2.33 14.44 -3.53
CA MET A 39 -1.94 15.85 -3.43
C MET A 39 -0.83 16.18 -4.44
N VAL A 40 0.21 15.36 -4.52
CA VAL A 40 1.32 15.54 -5.47
C VAL A 40 0.81 15.51 -6.91
N ALA A 41 -0.06 14.57 -7.27
CA ALA A 41 -0.63 14.46 -8.61
C ALA A 41 -1.44 15.72 -9.02
N THR A 42 -2.12 16.36 -8.06
CA THR A 42 -2.90 17.59 -8.33
C THR A 42 -2.04 18.86 -8.37
N VAL A 43 -1.00 18.95 -7.55
CA VAL A 43 -0.17 20.16 -7.41
C VAL A 43 1.01 20.18 -8.38
N MET A 44 1.57 19.01 -8.76
CA MET A 44 2.75 18.89 -9.61
C MET A 44 2.61 19.61 -10.97
N PRO A 45 1.49 19.51 -11.72
CA PRO A 45 1.35 20.21 -13.00
C PRO A 45 1.44 21.74 -12.87
N ALA A 46 0.89 22.30 -11.78
CA ALA A 46 0.95 23.74 -11.53
C ALA A 46 2.38 24.18 -11.17
N MET A 47 3.13 23.38 -10.41
CA MET A 47 4.52 23.70 -10.05
C MET A 47 5.48 23.65 -11.24
N VAL A 48 5.26 22.72 -12.18
CA VAL A 48 6.15 22.51 -13.34
C VAL A 48 5.68 23.31 -14.57
N GLY A 49 4.54 24.00 -14.47
CA GLY A 49 3.96 24.84 -15.53
C GLY A 49 4.92 25.89 -16.08
N GLU A 50 5.75 26.49 -15.23
CA GLU A 50 6.72 27.51 -15.63
C GLU A 50 8.03 26.92 -16.22
N LEU A 51 8.28 25.62 -16.04
CA LEU A 51 9.51 24.94 -16.49
C LEU A 51 9.38 24.25 -17.85
N ALA A 52 8.27 24.45 -18.59
CA ALA A 52 7.93 23.74 -19.83
C ALA A 52 7.85 22.20 -19.70
N GLY A 53 7.91 21.65 -18.48
CA GLY A 53 8.03 20.22 -18.19
C GLY A 53 6.71 19.48 -17.93
N VAL A 54 5.55 20.13 -18.12
CA VAL A 54 4.23 19.56 -17.83
C VAL A 54 4.02 18.21 -18.50
N GLN A 55 4.59 17.99 -19.69
CA GLN A 55 4.44 16.76 -20.44
C GLN A 55 5.18 15.55 -19.81
N LEU A 56 6.24 15.80 -19.02
CA LEU A 56 6.92 14.74 -18.28
C LEU A 56 6.09 14.25 -17.08
N VAL A 57 5.19 15.08 -16.54
CA VAL A 57 4.36 14.71 -15.38
C VAL A 57 3.52 13.46 -15.67
N GLY A 58 2.92 13.38 -16.86
CA GLY A 58 2.14 12.21 -17.27
C GLY A 58 2.99 10.94 -17.41
N TRP A 59 4.23 11.05 -17.89
CA TRP A 59 5.17 9.94 -17.97
C TRP A 59 5.64 9.48 -16.59
N SER A 60 5.94 10.42 -15.69
CA SER A 60 6.28 10.12 -14.30
C SER A 60 5.16 9.38 -13.60
N LEU A 61 3.90 9.82 -13.77
CA LEU A 61 2.73 9.13 -13.23
C LEU A 61 2.57 7.73 -13.82
N ALA A 62 2.70 7.57 -15.14
CA ALA A 62 2.58 6.27 -15.80
C ALA A 62 3.63 5.26 -15.30
N ILE A 63 4.89 5.67 -15.15
CA ILE A 63 5.97 4.83 -14.62
C ILE A 63 5.69 4.48 -13.16
N TYR A 64 5.23 5.45 -12.36
CA TYR A 64 4.85 5.22 -10.97
C TYR A 64 3.76 4.16 -10.84
N GLU A 65 2.65 4.30 -11.59
CA GLU A 65 1.53 3.35 -11.58
C GLU A 65 1.93 1.95 -12.05
N LEU A 66 2.73 1.87 -13.12
CA LEU A 66 3.30 0.60 -13.57
C LEU A 66 4.14 -0.07 -12.47
N GLY A 67 5.01 0.72 -11.81
CA GLY A 67 5.82 0.25 -10.68
C GLY A 67 4.95 -0.23 -9.52
N ALA A 68 3.91 0.53 -9.16
CA ALA A 68 2.99 0.21 -8.06
C ALA A 68 2.22 -1.10 -8.33
N ILE A 69 1.71 -1.30 -9.55
CA ILE A 69 1.00 -2.53 -9.93
C ILE A 69 1.95 -3.73 -9.88
N VAL A 70 3.15 -3.60 -10.46
CA VAL A 70 4.15 -4.68 -10.47
C VAL A 70 4.59 -5.01 -9.04
N ALA A 71 4.86 -4.00 -8.22
CA ALA A 71 5.23 -4.17 -6.82
C ALA A 71 4.10 -4.83 -6.01
N GLY A 72 2.85 -4.42 -6.19
CA GLY A 72 1.68 -5.01 -5.53
C GLY A 72 1.48 -6.48 -5.90
N ALA A 73 1.55 -6.81 -7.19
CA ALA A 73 1.45 -8.19 -7.67
C ALA A 73 2.63 -9.06 -7.16
N ALA A 74 3.84 -8.53 -7.18
CA ALA A 74 5.04 -9.21 -6.69
C ALA A 74 4.99 -9.42 -5.18
N ALA A 75 4.61 -8.40 -4.39
CA ALA A 75 4.54 -8.47 -2.94
C ALA A 75 3.56 -9.55 -2.46
N GLY A 76 2.41 -9.70 -3.12
CA GLY A 76 1.45 -10.78 -2.84
C GLY A 76 2.03 -12.17 -3.14
N ARG A 77 2.73 -12.31 -4.28
CA ARG A 77 3.40 -13.56 -4.64
C ARG A 77 4.57 -13.90 -3.70
N LEU A 78 5.29 -12.89 -3.22
CA LEU A 78 6.50 -13.06 -2.42
C LEU A 78 6.22 -13.71 -1.06
N VAL A 79 5.01 -13.55 -0.52
CA VAL A 79 4.54 -14.25 0.69
C VAL A 79 4.48 -15.78 0.52
N SER A 80 4.43 -16.28 -0.72
CA SER A 80 4.53 -17.73 -0.98
C SER A 80 5.97 -18.28 -0.90
N TYR A 81 6.97 -17.40 -1.00
CA TYR A 81 8.39 -17.77 -0.98
C TYR A 81 9.09 -17.42 0.33
N VAL A 82 8.64 -16.37 1.04
CA VAL A 82 9.22 -15.92 2.32
C VAL A 82 8.13 -15.57 3.33
N ALA A 83 8.46 -15.66 4.62
CA ALA A 83 7.53 -15.28 5.69
C ALA A 83 7.08 -13.81 5.56
N LEU A 84 5.80 -13.54 5.82
CA LEU A 84 5.19 -12.20 5.73
C LEU A 84 5.98 -11.14 6.50
N ARG A 85 6.53 -11.48 7.67
CA ARG A 85 7.35 -10.58 8.48
C ARG A 85 8.61 -10.14 7.74
N THR A 86 9.34 -11.08 7.14
CA THR A 86 10.56 -10.78 6.39
C THR A 86 10.24 -9.94 5.16
N ASN A 87 9.15 -10.27 4.46
CA ASN A 87 8.68 -9.50 3.32
C ASN A 87 8.41 -8.03 3.69
N MET A 88 7.70 -7.80 4.81
CA MET A 88 7.37 -6.46 5.30
C MET A 88 8.60 -5.68 5.78
N VAL A 89 9.57 -6.35 6.43
CA VAL A 89 10.81 -5.69 6.86
C VAL A 89 11.66 -5.26 5.66
N VAL A 90 11.78 -6.10 4.64
CA VAL A 90 12.51 -5.74 3.40
C VAL A 90 11.83 -4.56 2.71
N ALA A 91 10.50 -4.56 2.61
CA ALA A 91 9.77 -3.42 2.05
C ALA A 91 10.01 -2.13 2.84
N ALA A 92 10.01 -2.20 4.18
CA ALA A 92 10.30 -1.04 5.03
C ALA A 92 11.74 -0.54 4.85
N LEU A 93 12.72 -1.44 4.71
CA LEU A 93 14.12 -1.09 4.47
C LEU A 93 14.36 -0.47 3.09
N LEU A 94 13.61 -0.91 2.07
CA LEU A 94 13.68 -0.32 0.72
C LEU A 94 13.05 1.07 0.66
N TYR A 95 12.07 1.35 1.51
CA TYR A 95 11.40 2.64 1.59
C TYR A 95 12.19 3.69 2.38
N ALA A 96 12.91 3.25 3.43
CA ALA A 96 13.70 4.10 4.33
C ALA A 96 14.88 4.78 3.62
#